data_AF-C4ZJ87-F1
#
_entry.id   AF-C4ZJ87-F1
#
_cell.length_a   1.000
_cell.length_b   1.000
_cell.length_c   1.000
_cell.angle_alpha   90.00
_cell.angle_beta   90.00
_cell.angle_gamma   90.00
#
_symmetry.space_group_name_H-M   'P 1'
#
loop_
_entity.id
_entity.type
_entity.pdbx_description
1 polymer ?
#
loop_
_entity_poly.entity_id
_entity_poly.type
_entity_poly.pdbx_seq_one_letter_code
_entity_poly.pdbx_strand_id
1 'polypeptide(L)'
;MKRFFLMCVALMGLWGCSSVKIDEYRAETPVLELRDYFDGTIDAWGMFQDRSGKVVKRFHVLIEASWQGDTGTLDEQFTYSDGTTQRRVWTITRLGPGRYSGRADDVVGEAAGEAAGNALRWRYVLALPVDGKVYNVDFDDWMFLMDEQVMLNRSLMSKWGFRLGEVTLSFHKRPRP
;
A
#
# COMPACT_ATOMS: atom_id res chain seq x y z
N MET A 1 -25.84 9.76 -45.45
CA MET A 1 -25.99 10.57 -44.21
C MET A 1 -26.10 9.75 -42.93
N LYS A 2 -26.89 8.66 -42.86
CA LYS A 2 -27.01 7.84 -41.63
C LYS A 2 -25.75 7.04 -41.22
N ARG A 3 -24.86 6.70 -42.16
CA ARG A 3 -23.61 5.97 -41.88
C ARG A 3 -22.49 6.84 -41.29
N PHE A 4 -22.53 8.16 -41.53
CA PHE A 4 -21.52 9.08 -41.00
C PHE A 4 -21.77 9.44 -39.53
N PHE A 5 -23.03 9.36 -39.09
CA PHE A 5 -23.42 9.63 -37.71
C PHE A 5 -23.05 8.50 -36.72
N LEU A 6 -22.95 7.25 -37.21
CA LEU A 6 -22.52 6.12 -36.39
C LEU A 6 -21.00 6.09 -36.11
N MET A 7 -20.19 6.80 -36.90
CA MET A 7 -18.73 6.82 -36.73
C MET A 7 -18.28 7.85 -35.68
N CYS A 8 -19.06 8.91 -35.44
CA CYS A 8 -18.73 9.92 -34.44
C CYS A 8 -19.03 9.48 -33.00
N VAL A 9 -20.00 8.58 -32.78
CA VAL A 9 -20.33 8.07 -31.43
C VAL A 9 -19.30 7.03 -30.94
N ALA A 10 -18.63 6.33 -31.85
CA ALA A 10 -17.57 5.38 -31.50
C ALA A 10 -16.25 6.03 -31.03
N LEU A 11 -16.06 7.33 -31.29
CA LEU A 11 -14.85 8.08 -30.93
C LEU A 11 -14.96 8.84 -29.58
N MET A 12 -16.12 8.85 -28.93
CA MET A 12 -16.33 9.50 -27.63
C MET A 12 -16.12 8.58 -26.41
N GLY A 13 -15.82 7.30 -26.62
CA GLY A 13 -15.65 6.31 -25.54
C GLY A 13 -14.23 6.19 -24.94
N LEU A 14 -13.27 7.00 -25.38
CA LEU A 14 -11.86 6.90 -24.96
C LEU A 14 -11.35 8.15 -24.24
N TRP A 15 -12.21 8.85 -23.50
CA TRP A 15 -11.73 9.78 -22.48
C TRP A 15 -11.24 8.96 -21.31
N GLY A 16 -9.92 8.76 -21.34
CA GLY A 16 -9.16 7.83 -20.52
C GLY A 16 -9.49 7.87 -19.03
N CYS A 17 -9.53 6.68 -18.44
CA CYS A 17 -9.21 6.49 -17.03
C CYS A 17 -7.80 7.04 -16.78
N SER A 18 -7.68 8.33 -16.48
CA SER A 18 -6.49 8.86 -15.83
C SER A 18 -6.39 8.17 -14.48
N SER A 19 -5.42 7.29 -14.31
CA SER A 19 -5.07 6.78 -12.98
C SER A 19 -4.66 7.98 -12.12
N VAL A 20 -5.27 8.14 -10.94
CA VAL A 20 -4.96 9.22 -10.00
C VAL A 20 -3.44 9.28 -9.76
N LYS A 21 -2.87 10.47 -9.95
CA LYS A 21 -1.44 10.71 -9.70
C LYS A 21 -1.23 11.10 -8.24
N ILE A 22 -0.12 10.67 -7.65
CA ILE A 22 0.22 11.02 -6.27
C ILE A 22 0.27 12.54 -6.05
N ASP A 23 0.75 13.29 -7.04
CA ASP A 23 0.85 14.75 -6.99
C ASP A 23 -0.48 15.48 -6.81
N GLU A 24 -1.62 14.85 -7.11
CA GLU A 24 -2.94 15.45 -6.89
C GLU A 24 -3.20 15.72 -5.40
N TYR A 25 -2.53 14.99 -4.50
CA TYR A 25 -2.64 15.15 -3.05
C TYR A 25 -1.67 16.17 -2.47
N ARG A 26 -0.82 16.82 -3.27
CA ARG A 26 0.27 17.70 -2.76
C ARG A 26 -0.19 18.83 -1.84
N ALA A 27 -1.41 19.33 -2.03
CA ALA A 27 -2.00 20.40 -1.22
C ALA A 27 -2.72 19.91 0.04
N GLU A 28 -2.87 18.59 0.20
CA GLU A 28 -3.58 17.99 1.33
C GLU A 28 -2.73 17.99 2.60
N THR A 29 -3.42 18.09 3.73
CA THR A 29 -2.84 18.07 5.07
C THR A 29 -3.55 17.03 5.95
N PRO A 30 -2.88 16.43 6.95
CA PRO A 30 -1.49 16.67 7.36
C PRO A 30 -0.46 16.15 6.35
N VAL A 31 0.73 16.75 6.30
CA VAL A 31 1.81 16.29 5.41
C VAL A 31 2.43 15.01 5.98
N LEU A 32 2.44 13.94 5.18
CA LEU A 32 2.98 12.65 5.54
C LEU A 32 4.51 12.60 5.32
N GLU A 33 5.24 12.44 6.41
CA GLU A 33 6.65 12.05 6.41
C GLU A 33 6.79 10.70 7.13
N LEU A 34 7.35 9.70 6.44
CA LEU A 34 7.38 8.32 6.95
C LEU A 34 8.19 8.20 8.24
N ARG A 35 9.28 8.99 8.37
CA ARG A 35 10.09 9.05 9.58
C ARG A 35 9.34 9.55 10.81
N ASP A 36 8.30 10.36 10.60
CA ASP A 36 7.55 10.97 11.68
C ASP A 36 6.38 10.05 12.06
N TYR A 37 5.69 9.46 11.10
CA TYR A 37 4.59 8.54 11.37
C TYR A 37 5.10 7.18 11.89
N PHE A 38 6.01 6.53 11.16
CA PHE A 38 6.57 5.22 11.51
C PHE A 38 7.76 5.34 12.46
N ASP A 39 7.53 5.92 13.63
CA ASP A 39 8.51 5.98 14.72
C ASP A 39 7.84 5.73 16.07
N GLY A 40 8.13 4.57 16.66
CA GLY A 40 7.47 4.00 17.82
C GLY A 40 6.62 2.77 17.49
N THR A 41 5.58 2.53 18.29
CA THR A 41 4.69 1.38 18.14
C THR A 41 3.43 1.77 17.39
N ILE A 42 3.06 0.98 16.39
CA ILE A 42 1.84 1.15 15.59
C ILE A 42 1.06 -0.15 15.62
N ASP A 43 -0.24 -0.07 15.86
CA ASP A 43 -1.15 -1.19 15.63
C ASP A 43 -1.86 -1.02 14.30
N ALA A 44 -2.01 -2.10 13.56
CA ALA A 44 -2.81 -2.12 12.35
C ALA A 44 -3.87 -3.22 12.40
N TRP A 45 -5.07 -2.91 11.92
CA TRP A 45 -6.13 -3.91 11.71
C TRP A 45 -6.58 -3.88 10.27
N GLY A 46 -6.64 -5.05 9.66
CA GLY A 46 -6.95 -5.16 8.25
C GLY A 46 -7.68 -6.43 7.85
N MET A 47 -8.11 -6.41 6.59
CA MET A 47 -8.76 -7.52 5.94
C MET A 47 -8.29 -7.65 4.50
N PHE A 48 -8.19 -8.90 4.05
CA PHE A 48 -7.99 -9.25 2.65
C PHE A 48 -9.34 -9.69 2.05
N GLN A 49 -9.66 -9.11 0.90
CA GLN A 49 -10.83 -9.43 0.11
C GLN A 49 -10.41 -10.00 -1.24
N ASP A 50 -11.06 -11.07 -1.67
CA ASP A 50 -10.83 -11.61 -3.01
C ASP A 50 -11.48 -10.74 -4.10
N ARG A 51 -11.29 -11.12 -5.38
CA ARG A 51 -11.90 -10.43 -6.53
C ARG A 51 -13.43 -10.33 -6.51
N SER A 52 -14.13 -11.15 -5.72
CA SER A 52 -15.59 -11.07 -5.55
C SER A 52 -16.00 -10.08 -4.45
N GLY A 53 -15.02 -9.53 -3.71
CA GLY A 53 -15.24 -8.66 -2.56
C GLY A 53 -15.48 -9.43 -1.25
N LYS A 54 -15.47 -10.77 -1.27
CA LYS A 54 -15.61 -11.59 -0.07
C LYS A 54 -14.39 -11.42 0.82
N VAL A 55 -14.62 -11.16 2.11
CA VAL A 55 -13.56 -11.16 3.12
C VAL A 55 -13.07 -12.59 3.31
N VAL A 56 -11.82 -12.85 2.96
CA VAL A 56 -11.19 -14.18 3.06
C VAL A 56 -10.38 -14.30 4.34
N LYS A 57 -9.68 -13.22 4.73
CA LYS A 57 -8.78 -13.24 5.89
C LYS A 57 -8.82 -11.88 6.61
N ARG A 58 -8.78 -11.90 7.93
CA ARG A 58 -8.60 -10.70 8.77
C ARG A 58 -7.30 -10.83 9.54
N PHE A 59 -6.69 -9.70 9.88
CA PHE A 59 -5.42 -9.69 10.58
C PHE A 59 -5.26 -8.45 11.46
N HIS A 60 -4.45 -8.61 12.50
CA HIS A 60 -3.86 -7.54 13.29
C HIS A 60 -2.34 -7.56 13.06
N VAL A 61 -1.73 -6.39 13.05
CA VAL A 61 -0.28 -6.23 12.89
C VAL A 61 0.21 -5.34 14.02
N LEU A 62 1.18 -5.83 14.78
CA LEU A 62 1.99 -4.98 15.65
C LEU A 62 3.23 -4.56 14.87
N ILE A 63 3.47 -3.26 14.78
CA ILE A 63 4.63 -2.71 14.08
C ILE A 63 5.50 -1.96 15.07
N GLU A 64 6.75 -2.41 15.20
CA GLU A 64 7.78 -1.69 15.93
C GLU A 64 8.65 -0.97 14.91
N ALA A 65 8.50 0.35 14.84
CA ALA A 65 9.17 1.17 13.85
C ALA A 65 10.24 2.06 14.49
N SER A 66 11.38 2.17 13.83
CA SER A 66 12.48 3.02 14.26
C SER A 66 13.24 3.60 13.08
N TRP A 67 13.85 4.76 13.24
CA TRP A 67 14.64 5.41 12.21
C TRP A 67 16.05 5.76 12.70
N GLN A 68 17.03 5.59 11.81
CA GLN A 68 18.42 6.00 11.99
C GLN A 68 18.85 6.79 10.76
N GLY A 69 18.88 8.12 10.88
CA GLY A 69 19.11 9.01 9.73
C GLY A 69 18.04 8.81 8.67
N ASP A 70 18.46 8.45 7.45
CA ASP A 70 17.57 8.21 6.31
C ASP A 70 17.07 6.76 6.20
N THR A 71 17.45 5.87 7.14
CA THR A 71 17.04 4.46 7.13
C THR A 71 16.03 4.17 8.23
N GLY A 72 14.85 3.67 7.86
CA GLY A 72 13.81 3.19 8.75
C GLY A 72 13.74 1.67 8.78
N THR A 73 13.44 1.10 9.94
CA THR A 73 13.15 -0.33 10.12
C THR A 73 11.74 -0.46 10.69
N LEU A 74 10.88 -1.24 10.03
CA LEU A 74 9.52 -1.56 10.51
C LEU A 74 9.46 -3.07 10.72
N ASP A 75 9.40 -3.50 11.98
CA ASP A 75 9.22 -4.90 12.34
C ASP A 75 7.74 -5.21 12.50
N GLU A 76 7.14 -5.80 11.48
CA GLU A 76 5.72 -6.09 11.37
C GLU A 76 5.44 -7.53 11.82
N GLN A 77 4.64 -7.67 12.88
CA GLN A 77 4.21 -8.95 13.44
C GLN A 77 2.72 -9.15 13.20
N PHE A 78 2.38 -10.01 12.24
CA PHE A 78 1.02 -10.31 11.83
C PHE A 78 0.42 -11.44 12.68
N THR A 79 -0.79 -11.23 13.15
CA THR A 79 -1.67 -12.24 13.73
C THR A 79 -2.93 -12.35 12.89
N TYR A 80 -3.17 -13.53 12.32
CA TYR A 80 -4.30 -13.77 11.44
C TYR A 80 -5.50 -14.36 12.19
N SER A 81 -6.71 -14.18 11.62
CA SER A 81 -7.95 -14.71 12.19
C SER A 81 -8.06 -16.23 12.25
N ASP A 82 -7.19 -16.96 11.54
CA ASP A 82 -7.07 -18.42 11.58
C ASP A 82 -6.05 -18.90 12.64
N GLY A 83 -5.44 -17.98 13.40
CA GLY A 83 -4.43 -18.25 14.42
C GLY A 83 -2.99 -18.35 13.88
N THR A 84 -2.80 -18.27 12.55
CA THR A 84 -1.44 -18.22 11.97
C THR A 84 -0.77 -16.88 12.25
N THR A 85 0.56 -16.87 12.26
CA THR A 85 1.37 -15.66 12.42
C THR A 85 2.39 -15.54 11.29
N GLN A 86 2.79 -14.30 11.01
CA GLN A 86 3.85 -13.99 10.07
C GLN A 86 4.64 -12.79 10.60
N ARG A 87 5.93 -12.73 10.27
CA ARG A 87 6.77 -11.57 10.52
C ARG A 87 7.33 -11.05 9.21
N ARG A 88 7.27 -9.74 9.01
CA ARG A 88 7.94 -9.05 7.90
C ARG A 88 8.73 -7.89 8.47
N VAL A 89 9.99 -7.78 8.09
CA VAL A 89 10.83 -6.65 8.49
C VAL A 89 11.13 -5.82 7.26
N TRP A 90 10.60 -4.60 7.21
CA TRP A 90 10.95 -3.64 6.18
C TRP A 90 12.18 -2.85 6.58
N THR A 91 13.11 -2.70 5.63
CA THR A 91 14.13 -1.66 5.64
C THR A 91 13.77 -0.62 4.60
N ILE A 92 13.41 0.58 5.04
CA ILE A 92 13.03 1.72 4.21
C ILE A 92 14.19 2.70 4.13
N THR A 93 14.52 3.17 2.94
CA THR A 93 15.53 4.22 2.73
C THR A 93 14.86 5.45 2.13
N ARG A 94 15.06 6.61 2.75
CA ARG A 94 14.66 7.90 2.20
C ARG A 94 15.63 8.34 1.11
N LEU A 95 15.12 8.60 -0.09
CA LEU A 95 15.90 8.97 -1.27
C LEU A 95 15.86 10.47 -1.58
N GLY A 96 15.11 11.23 -0.79
CA GLY A 96 14.85 12.65 -0.97
C GLY A 96 13.42 13.02 -0.56
N PRO A 97 13.01 14.28 -0.78
CA PRO A 97 11.65 14.74 -0.47
C PRO A 97 10.60 13.85 -1.15
N GLY A 98 9.74 13.23 -0.35
CA GLY A 98 8.64 12.39 -0.83
C GLY A 98 9.05 11.13 -1.62
N ARG A 99 10.33 10.73 -1.61
CA ARG A 99 10.78 9.52 -2.33
C ARG A 99 11.44 8.53 -1.40
N TYR A 100 11.06 7.26 -1.54
CA TYR A 100 11.50 6.18 -0.67
C TYR A 100 11.77 4.91 -1.48
N SER A 101 12.71 4.09 -1.01
CA SER A 101 12.87 2.70 -1.42
C SER A 101 12.66 1.79 -0.21
N GLY A 102 12.20 0.55 -0.43
CA GLY A 102 12.03 -0.42 0.64
C GLY A 102 12.46 -1.83 0.25
N ARG A 103 12.92 -2.59 1.23
CA ARG A 103 13.29 -4.00 1.08
C ARG A 103 12.71 -4.82 2.23
N ALA A 104 12.32 -6.05 1.95
CA ALA A 104 11.94 -7.06 2.94
C ALA A 104 12.23 -8.45 2.35
N ASP A 105 12.30 -9.48 3.19
CA ASP A 105 12.71 -10.84 2.79
C ASP A 105 11.78 -11.49 1.74
N ASP A 106 10.50 -11.11 1.74
CA ASP A 106 9.48 -11.61 0.82
C ASP A 106 9.17 -10.63 -0.32
N VAL A 107 9.98 -9.59 -0.49
CA VAL A 107 9.85 -8.61 -1.56
C VAL A 107 10.88 -8.89 -2.65
N VAL A 108 10.42 -9.04 -3.89
CA VAL A 108 11.29 -9.25 -5.04
C VAL A 108 11.83 -7.90 -5.51
N GLY A 109 13.11 -7.65 -5.26
CA GLY A 109 13.78 -6.41 -5.64
C GLY A 109 13.61 -5.32 -4.58
N GLU A 110 13.13 -4.14 -5.01
CA GLU A 110 12.86 -3.01 -4.11
C GLU A 110 11.43 -2.50 -4.31
N ALA A 111 10.82 -2.08 -3.21
CA ALA A 111 9.62 -1.29 -3.22
C ALA A 111 9.94 0.17 -3.60
N ALA A 112 9.05 0.81 -4.34
CA ALA A 112 9.14 2.21 -4.71
C ALA A 112 8.01 3.01 -4.04
N GLY A 113 8.40 3.99 -3.22
CA GLY A 113 7.51 4.88 -2.50
C GLY A 113 7.54 6.31 -3.02
N GLU A 114 6.37 6.89 -3.26
CA GLU A 114 6.17 8.29 -3.61
C GLU A 114 5.13 8.90 -2.67
N ALA A 115 5.47 10.00 -2.00
CA ALA A 115 4.57 10.72 -1.09
C ALA A 115 4.35 12.16 -1.54
N ALA A 116 3.11 12.64 -1.39
CA ALA A 116 2.72 14.03 -1.63
C ALA A 116 1.54 14.40 -0.72
N GLY A 117 1.65 15.52 0.00
CA GLY A 117 0.67 15.93 1.01
C GLY A 117 0.46 14.82 2.04
N ASN A 118 -0.78 14.38 2.23
CA ASN A 118 -1.12 13.32 3.18
C ASN A 118 -1.02 11.89 2.61
N ALA A 119 -0.67 11.74 1.33
CA ALA A 119 -0.72 10.45 0.64
C ALA A 119 0.68 9.84 0.42
N LEU A 120 0.76 8.52 0.49
CA LEU A 120 1.88 7.70 0.03
C LEU A 120 1.36 6.64 -0.93
N ARG A 121 2.02 6.49 -2.07
CA ARG A 121 1.87 5.34 -2.97
C ARG A 121 3.10 4.45 -2.88
N TRP A 122 2.91 3.21 -2.48
CA TRP A 122 3.97 2.24 -2.25
C TRP A 122 3.76 1.00 -3.13
N ARG A 123 4.71 0.74 -4.04
CA ARG A 123 4.58 -0.32 -5.05
C ARG A 123 5.71 -1.32 -4.93
N TYR A 124 5.39 -2.60 -4.96
CA TYR A 124 6.37 -3.68 -4.85
C TYR A 124 5.83 -5.00 -5.38
N VAL A 125 6.72 -5.99 -5.51
CA VAL A 125 6.36 -7.36 -5.89
C VAL A 125 6.56 -8.26 -4.68
N LEU A 126 5.49 -8.89 -4.23
CA LEU A 126 5.51 -9.83 -3.11
C LEU A 126 5.64 -11.28 -3.62
N ALA A 127 6.58 -12.03 -3.04
CA ALA A 127 6.73 -13.47 -3.22
C ALA A 127 5.79 -14.22 -2.26
N LEU A 128 4.56 -14.49 -2.71
CA LEU A 128 3.52 -15.12 -1.90
C LEU A 128 3.55 -16.66 -2.01
N PRO A 129 3.86 -17.40 -0.93
CA PRO A 129 3.71 -18.86 -0.93
C PRO A 129 2.24 -19.27 -0.86
N VAL A 130 1.79 -20.09 -1.82
CA VAL A 130 0.46 -20.70 -1.88
C VAL A 130 0.61 -22.17 -2.30
N ASP A 131 0.15 -23.08 -1.46
CA ASP A 131 0.15 -24.53 -1.71
C ASP A 131 1.50 -25.09 -2.22
N GLY A 132 2.60 -24.66 -1.59
CA GLY A 132 3.96 -25.10 -1.94
C GLY A 132 4.56 -24.47 -3.20
N LYS A 133 3.87 -23.50 -3.82
CA LYS A 133 4.39 -22.68 -4.93
C LYS A 133 4.50 -21.23 -4.52
N VAL A 134 5.56 -20.54 -4.94
CA VAL A 134 5.71 -19.10 -4.73
C VAL A 134 5.17 -18.35 -5.95
N TYR A 135 4.24 -17.44 -5.71
CA TYR A 135 3.67 -16.56 -6.71
C TYR A 135 4.17 -15.14 -6.50
N ASN A 136 4.82 -14.58 -7.51
CA ASN A 136 5.15 -13.15 -7.53
C ASN A 136 3.90 -12.35 -7.90
N VAL A 137 3.52 -11.42 -7.04
CA VAL A 137 2.30 -10.62 -7.17
C VAL A 137 2.60 -9.15 -6.96
N ASP A 138 2.04 -8.31 -7.81
CA ASP A 138 2.18 -6.86 -7.76
C ASP A 138 1.25 -6.28 -6.69
N PHE A 139 1.80 -5.47 -5.80
CA PHE A 139 1.08 -4.67 -4.80
C PHE A 139 1.18 -3.18 -5.16
N ASP A 140 0.04 -2.50 -5.15
CA ASP A 140 -0.09 -1.04 -5.27
C ASP A 140 -0.85 -0.51 -4.06
N ASP A 141 -0.09 -0.08 -3.07
CA ASP A 141 -0.57 0.38 -1.77
C ASP A 141 -0.74 1.89 -1.79
N TRP A 142 -1.95 2.35 -1.50
CA TRP A 142 -2.22 3.74 -1.20
C TRP A 142 -2.44 3.91 0.29
N MET A 143 -1.65 4.78 0.92
CA MET A 143 -1.79 5.15 2.32
C MET A 143 -2.15 6.63 2.42
N PHE A 144 -3.08 6.95 3.30
CA PHE A 144 -3.59 8.30 3.52
C PHE A 144 -3.54 8.62 5.01
N LEU A 145 -2.71 9.58 5.37
CA LEU A 145 -2.64 10.09 6.73
C LEU A 145 -3.90 10.91 7.01
N MET A 146 -4.67 10.46 7.99
CA MET A 146 -5.94 11.10 8.37
C MET A 146 -5.68 12.17 9.43
N ASP A 147 -4.85 11.84 10.40
CA ASP A 147 -4.38 12.70 11.49
C ASP A 147 -3.03 12.18 12.02
N GLU A 148 -2.55 12.71 13.13
CA GLU A 148 -1.26 12.33 13.73
C GLU A 148 -1.19 10.86 14.19
N GLN A 149 -2.33 10.21 14.39
CA GLN A 149 -2.44 8.85 14.91
C GLN A 149 -2.92 7.85 13.85
N VAL A 150 -3.91 8.24 13.03
CA VAL A 150 -4.61 7.34 12.12
C VAL A 150 -4.11 7.51 10.69
N MET A 151 -3.74 6.38 10.07
CA MET A 151 -3.49 6.30 8.63
C MET A 151 -4.29 5.16 8.04
N LEU A 152 -4.98 5.41 6.93
CA LEU A 152 -5.73 4.38 6.21
C LEU A 152 -4.91 3.87 5.06
N ASN A 153 -5.00 2.57 4.77
CA ASN A 153 -4.39 1.97 3.61
C ASN A 153 -5.36 1.11 2.82
N ARG A 154 -5.22 1.21 1.49
CA ARG A 154 -5.88 0.38 0.51
C ARG A 154 -4.83 -0.14 -0.47
N SER A 155 -4.71 -1.45 -0.55
CA SER A 155 -3.82 -2.12 -1.48
C SER A 155 -4.59 -2.85 -2.55
N LEU A 156 -4.12 -2.73 -3.79
CA LEU A 156 -4.54 -3.57 -4.90
C LEU A 156 -3.49 -4.65 -5.16
N MET A 157 -3.93 -5.91 -5.15
CA MET A 157 -3.10 -7.06 -5.46
C MET A 157 -3.42 -7.55 -6.88
N SER A 158 -2.41 -7.64 -7.74
CA SER A 158 -2.60 -8.04 -9.14
C SER A 158 -1.47 -8.91 -9.68
N LYS A 159 -1.74 -9.69 -10.73
CA LYS A 159 -0.73 -10.49 -11.42
C LYS A 159 -0.96 -10.40 -12.92
N TRP A 160 0.06 -10.00 -13.67
CA TRP A 160 -0.04 -9.80 -15.12
C TRP A 160 -1.20 -8.87 -15.52
N GLY A 161 -1.48 -7.85 -14.70
CA GLY A 161 -2.59 -6.91 -14.91
C GLY A 161 -3.97 -7.41 -14.47
N PHE A 162 -4.10 -8.66 -14.02
CA PHE A 162 -5.35 -9.20 -13.50
C PHE A 162 -5.45 -8.99 -11.99
N ARG A 163 -6.53 -8.36 -11.53
CA ARG A 163 -6.83 -8.17 -10.11
C ARG A 163 -7.06 -9.52 -9.43
N LEU A 164 -6.34 -9.75 -8.33
CA LEU A 164 -6.46 -10.93 -7.48
C LEU A 164 -7.30 -10.64 -6.23
N GLY A 165 -7.13 -9.47 -5.65
CA GLY A 165 -7.81 -9.06 -4.43
C GLY A 165 -7.40 -7.67 -3.98
N GLU A 166 -7.92 -7.27 -2.82
CA GLU A 166 -7.60 -6.00 -2.18
C GLU A 166 -7.31 -6.22 -0.69
N VAL A 167 -6.42 -5.41 -0.14
CA VAL A 167 -6.23 -5.28 1.30
C VAL A 167 -6.75 -3.92 1.72
N THR A 168 -7.51 -3.87 2.81
CA THR A 168 -7.83 -2.63 3.49
C THR A 168 -7.37 -2.75 4.92
N LEU A 169 -6.63 -1.75 5.41
CA LEU A 169 -6.15 -1.76 6.77
C LEU A 169 -6.05 -0.35 7.35
N SER A 170 -6.24 -0.23 8.65
CA SER A 170 -6.10 1.02 9.41
C SER A 170 -4.91 0.89 10.33
N PHE A 171 -3.98 1.84 10.25
CA PHE A 171 -2.86 2.00 11.17
C PHE A 171 -3.25 3.00 12.26
N HIS A 172 -2.85 2.71 13.48
CA HIS A 172 -3.03 3.55 14.65
C HIS A 172 -1.71 3.65 15.41
N LYS A 173 -1.07 4.81 15.34
CA LYS A 173 0.15 5.11 16.08
C LYS A 173 -0.17 5.24 17.57
N ARG A 174 0.53 4.49 18.42
CA ARG A 174 0.38 4.62 19.87
C ARG A 174 0.96 5.96 20.35
N PRO A 175 0.37 6.56 21.40
CA PRO A 175 1.02 7.66 22.11
C PRO A 175 2.40 7.22 22.59
N ARG A 176 3.41 8.10 22.49
CA ARG A 176 4.68 7.86 23.16
C ARG A 176 4.45 7.98 24.68
N PRO A 177 5.00 7.05 25.49
CA PRO A 177 4.95 7.14 26.95
C PRO A 177 5.74 8.35 27.48
#